data_AF-A0A9X1MH32-F1
#
_entry.id   AF-A0A9X1MH32-F1
#
_cell.length_a   1.000
_cell.length_b   1.000
_cell.length_c   1.000
_cell.angle_alpha   90.00
_cell.angle_beta   90.00
_cell.angle_gamma   90.00
#
_symmetry.space_group_name_H-M   'P 1'
#
loop_
_entity.id
_entity.type
_entity.pdbx_description
1 polymer ?
#
loop_
_entity_poly.entity_id
_entity_poly.type
_entity_poly.pdbx_seq_one_letter_code
_entity_poly.pdbx_strand_id
1 'polypeptide(L)'
;MNHSEDNPYASPKAVETQDDLAPPQASKVSMRSWLWQATRRGAISGAILWVLLSVSFTFAAILLQGNFWDVFSDRRFVVELIAMTLGMSTLIGSVIGGALGLVVGLLSYLVRNLRSRRRITLLASLLLPPAVLMAPFALSPAEASPPIPMEIAAGVVFFVALGLGARIFWLIDDKLFASGRELAETDATKGDSA
;
A
#
# COMPACT_ATOMS: atom_id res chain seq x y z
N MET A 1 29.79 4.77 -57.72
CA MET A 1 28.94 4.35 -56.59
C MET A 1 29.77 4.53 -55.32
N ASN A 2 29.33 5.47 -54.48
CA ASN A 2 29.83 5.98 -53.20
C ASN A 2 31.18 5.47 -52.65
N HIS A 3 32.18 6.36 -52.74
CA HIS A 3 33.23 6.54 -51.73
C HIS A 3 32.67 7.35 -50.55
N SER A 4 33.02 6.98 -49.32
CA SER A 4 33.16 7.81 -48.11
C SER A 4 33.39 6.82 -46.97
N GLU A 5 34.64 6.45 -46.72
CA GLU A 5 35.55 7.15 -45.79
C GLU A 5 35.25 6.78 -44.33
N ASP A 6 36.23 6.08 -43.77
CA ASP A 6 36.58 6.04 -42.36
C ASP A 6 36.12 7.32 -41.65
N ASN A 7 35.17 7.19 -40.73
CA ASN A 7 34.88 8.24 -39.77
C ASN A 7 35.81 8.05 -38.55
N PRO A 8 36.91 8.81 -38.41
CA PRO A 8 37.80 8.72 -37.25
C PRO A 8 37.18 9.27 -35.96
N TYR A 9 35.96 9.83 -36.03
CA TYR A 9 35.18 10.30 -34.88
C TYR A 9 34.04 9.35 -34.49
N ALA A 10 33.99 8.13 -35.03
CA ALA A 10 33.17 7.09 -34.45
C ALA A 10 33.81 6.68 -33.10
N SER A 11 33.58 7.50 -32.07
CA SER A 11 33.91 7.18 -30.69
C SER A 11 33.48 5.73 -30.45
N PRO A 12 34.37 4.88 -29.92
CA PRO A 12 33.98 3.52 -29.57
C PRO A 12 32.72 3.66 -28.75
N LYS A 13 31.62 3.01 -29.18
CA LYS A 13 30.40 2.91 -28.38
C LYS A 13 30.90 2.58 -26.99
N ALA A 14 30.82 3.57 -26.10
CA ALA A 14 31.18 3.36 -24.72
C ALA A 14 30.32 2.16 -24.36
N VAL A 15 30.98 1.04 -24.14
CA VAL A 15 30.41 -0.02 -23.34
C VAL A 15 30.11 0.75 -22.06
N GLU A 16 28.84 1.17 -21.91
CA GLU A 16 28.30 1.74 -20.69
C GLU A 16 28.61 0.68 -19.65
N THR A 17 29.79 0.83 -19.06
CA THR A 17 30.23 0.10 -17.90
C THR A 17 29.08 0.27 -16.93
N GLN A 18 28.62 -0.87 -16.48
CA GLN A 18 27.44 -1.14 -15.67
C GLN A 18 27.54 -0.52 -14.26
N ASP A 19 28.17 0.64 -14.12
CA ASP A 19 28.56 1.33 -12.88
C ASP A 19 27.78 2.63 -12.62
N ASP A 20 26.93 3.08 -13.54
CA ASP A 20 26.05 4.25 -13.32
C ASP A 20 24.76 3.94 -12.53
N LEU A 21 24.70 2.79 -11.86
CA LEU A 21 23.63 2.45 -10.91
C LEU A 21 23.92 2.93 -9.48
N ALA A 22 24.68 4.03 -9.31
CA ALA A 22 24.52 4.82 -8.10
C ALA A 22 23.11 5.41 -8.15
N PRO A 23 22.18 5.00 -7.26
CA PRO A 23 20.82 5.54 -7.32
C PRO A 23 20.94 7.07 -7.24
N PRO A 24 20.29 7.82 -8.16
CA PRO A 24 20.31 9.28 -8.13
C PRO A 24 19.98 9.66 -6.70
N GLN A 25 20.82 10.51 -6.09
CA GLN A 25 20.76 10.87 -4.67
C GLN A 25 19.34 11.33 -4.37
N ALA A 26 18.49 10.37 -3.99
CA ALA A 26 17.09 10.58 -3.71
C ALA A 26 17.13 11.65 -2.63
N SER A 27 16.57 12.82 -2.97
CA SER A 27 16.52 13.99 -2.11
C SER A 27 16.40 13.53 -0.67
N LYS A 28 17.31 13.96 0.22
CA LYS A 28 17.45 13.44 1.59
C LYS A 28 16.15 13.63 2.39
N VAL A 29 15.12 12.83 2.11
CA VAL A 29 13.88 12.80 2.86
C VAL A 29 14.27 12.22 4.20
N SER A 30 14.18 13.05 5.23
CA SER A 30 14.47 12.60 6.59
C SER A 30 13.58 11.41 6.90
N MET A 31 14.16 10.38 7.55
CA MET A 31 13.44 9.16 7.91
C MET A 31 12.15 9.47 8.67
N ARG A 32 12.19 10.49 9.54
CA ARG A 32 11.01 10.99 10.26
C ARG A 32 9.92 11.51 9.32
N SER A 33 10.27 12.34 8.35
CA SER A 33 9.29 12.87 7.38
C SER A 33 8.69 11.75 6.51
N TRP A 34 9.52 10.81 6.09
CA TRP A 34 9.10 9.64 5.33
C TRP A 34 8.11 8.76 6.12
N LEU A 35 8.49 8.36 7.33
CA LEU A 35 7.67 7.51 8.19
C LEU A 35 6.37 8.20 8.57
N TRP A 36 6.42 9.49 8.92
CA TRP A 36 5.19 10.25 9.23
C TRP A 36 4.21 10.27 8.07
N GLN A 37 4.69 10.46 6.84
CA GLN A 37 3.85 10.43 5.65
C GLN A 37 3.29 9.03 5.38
N ALA A 38 4.10 7.98 5.55
CA ALA A 38 3.68 6.60 5.38
C ALA A 38 2.59 6.22 6.39
N THR A 39 2.80 6.52 7.68
CA THR A 39 1.83 6.28 8.76
C THR A 39 0.53 7.06 8.53
N ARG A 40 0.60 8.36 8.21
CA ARG A 40 -0.61 9.18 8.00
C ARG A 40 -1.45 8.65 6.85
N ARG A 41 -0.82 8.26 5.73
CA ARG A 41 -1.51 7.69 4.57
C ARG A 41 -2.07 6.31 4.86
N GLY A 42 -1.31 5.50 5.58
CA GLY A 42 -1.76 4.21 6.09
C GLY A 42 -3.00 4.35 6.97
N ALA A 43 -3.01 5.30 7.91
CA ALA A 43 -4.13 5.55 8.80
C ALA A 43 -5.40 5.98 8.04
N ILE A 44 -5.29 6.93 7.10
CA ILE A 44 -6.43 7.37 6.29
C ILE A 44 -6.98 6.22 5.44
N SER A 45 -6.09 5.48 4.78
CA SER A 45 -6.49 4.36 3.90
C SER A 45 -7.12 3.22 4.71
N GLY A 46 -6.55 2.91 5.87
CA GLY A 46 -7.07 1.93 6.81
C GLY A 46 -8.43 2.31 7.36
N ALA A 47 -8.63 3.57 7.75
CA ALA A 47 -9.93 4.07 8.20
C ALA A 47 -11.02 3.89 7.13
N ILE A 48 -10.75 4.31 5.89
CA ILE A 48 -11.71 4.19 4.79
C ILE A 48 -12.06 2.72 4.54
N LEU A 49 -11.06 1.85 4.42
CA LEU A 49 -11.29 0.43 4.14
C LEU A 49 -12.00 -0.27 5.28
N TRP A 50 -11.66 0.04 6.53
CA TRP A 50 -12.31 -0.55 7.70
C TRP A 50 -13.75 -0.10 7.84
N VAL A 51 -14.04 1.17 7.58
CA VAL A 51 -15.42 1.68 7.56
C VAL A 51 -16.24 0.98 6.49
N LEU A 52 -15.71 0.86 5.26
CA LEU A 52 -16.40 0.13 4.18
C LEU A 52 -16.66 -1.33 4.55
N LEU A 53 -15.67 -1.99 5.15
CA LEU A 53 -15.78 -3.37 5.60
C LEU A 53 -16.85 -3.53 6.69
N SER A 54 -16.79 -2.71 7.74
CA SER A 54 -17.76 -2.73 8.84
C SER A 54 -19.18 -2.43 8.36
N VAL A 55 -19.38 -1.42 7.51
CA VAL A 55 -20.70 -1.12 6.95
C VAL A 55 -21.21 -2.29 6.13
N SER A 56 -20.37 -2.92 5.33
CA SER A 56 -20.74 -4.10 4.51
C SER A 56 -21.14 -5.29 5.39
N PHE A 57 -20.37 -5.57 6.45
CA PHE A 57 -20.68 -6.65 7.40
C PHE A 57 -21.95 -6.37 8.20
N THR A 58 -22.13 -5.16 8.72
CA THR A 58 -23.34 -4.75 9.43
C THR A 58 -24.56 -4.88 8.51
N PHE A 59 -24.46 -4.43 7.26
CA PHE A 59 -25.54 -4.54 6.28
C PHE A 59 -25.87 -6.00 5.96
N ALA A 60 -24.86 -6.84 5.72
CA ALA A 60 -25.04 -8.26 5.49
C ALA A 60 -25.69 -8.97 6.69
N ALA A 61 -25.27 -8.64 7.92
CA ALA A 61 -25.85 -9.19 9.15
C ALA A 61 -27.33 -8.82 9.30
N ILE A 62 -27.70 -7.57 9.02
CA ILE A 62 -29.10 -7.13 9.06
C ILE A 62 -29.94 -7.87 8.01
N LEU A 63 -29.42 -8.05 6.79
CA LEU A 63 -30.13 -8.79 5.74
C LEU A 63 -30.36 -10.26 6.12
N LEU A 64 -29.36 -10.91 6.73
CA LEU A 64 -29.45 -12.31 7.16
C LEU A 64 -30.45 -12.51 8.31
N GLN A 65 -30.69 -11.49 9.13
CA GLN A 65 -31.66 -11.56 10.24
C GLN A 65 -33.11 -11.38 9.79
N GLY A 66 -33.38 -10.97 8.54
CA GLY A 66 -34.74 -10.82 8.01
C GLY A 66 -35.54 -9.62 8.54
N ASN A 67 -35.02 -8.89 9.53
CA ASN A 67 -35.69 -7.79 10.23
C ASN A 67 -35.28 -6.40 9.71
N PHE A 68 -34.97 -6.28 8.42
CA PHE A 68 -34.43 -5.05 7.84
C PHE A 68 -35.29 -3.82 8.14
N TRP A 69 -36.60 -3.92 7.91
CA TRP A 69 -37.51 -2.78 8.09
C TRP A 69 -37.72 -2.38 9.56
N ASP A 70 -37.68 -3.34 10.49
CA ASP A 70 -37.83 -3.05 11.91
C ASP A 70 -36.59 -2.34 12.47
N VAL A 71 -35.40 -2.73 12.04
CA VAL A 71 -34.12 -2.10 12.45
C VAL A 71 -34.05 -0.64 12.04
N PHE A 72 -34.55 -0.28 10.85
CA PHE A 72 -34.53 1.09 10.34
C PHE A 72 -35.70 1.96 10.82
N SER A 73 -36.68 1.37 11.51
CA SER A 73 -37.84 2.10 12.03
C SER A 73 -37.51 2.92 13.29
N ASP A 74 -36.55 2.48 14.10
CA ASP A 74 -36.12 3.20 15.30
C ASP A 74 -34.97 4.17 14.98
N ARG A 75 -35.30 5.46 14.91
CA ARG A 75 -34.34 6.53 14.61
C ARG A 75 -33.22 6.65 15.66
N ARG A 76 -33.48 6.34 16.94
CA ARG A 76 -32.43 6.42 17.97
C ARG A 76 -31.44 5.27 17.79
N PHE A 77 -31.95 4.06 17.57
CA PHE A 77 -31.12 2.90 17.31
C PHE A 77 -30.25 3.08 16.06
N VAL A 78 -30.81 3.60 14.96
CA VAL A 78 -30.05 3.84 13.71
C VAL A 78 -28.92 4.85 13.93
N VAL A 79 -29.17 5.95 14.65
CA VAL A 79 -28.13 6.97 14.92
C VAL A 79 -27.03 6.40 15.80
N GLU A 80 -27.38 5.67 16.87
CA GLU A 80 -26.39 5.02 17.74
C GLU A 80 -25.58 3.96 17.00
N LEU A 81 -26.24 3.13 16.18
CA LEU A 81 -25.60 2.11 15.35
C LEU A 81 -24.61 2.74 14.37
N ILE A 82 -25.01 3.81 13.67
CA ILE A 82 -24.14 4.53 12.73
C ILE A 82 -22.98 5.19 13.48
N ALA A 83 -23.24 5.87 14.59
CA ALA A 83 -22.21 6.55 15.38
C ALA A 83 -21.18 5.56 15.94
N MET A 84 -21.64 4.43 16.49
CA MET A 84 -20.79 3.38 17.03
C MET A 84 -20.00 2.68 15.91
N THR A 85 -20.68 2.32 14.82
CA THR A 85 -20.05 1.65 13.67
C THR A 85 -19.01 2.56 13.03
N LEU A 86 -19.35 3.80 12.68
CA LEU A 86 -18.40 4.73 12.05
C LEU A 86 -17.29 5.14 13.01
N GLY A 87 -17.62 5.49 14.26
CA GLY A 87 -16.65 5.95 15.26
C GLY A 87 -15.59 4.89 15.58
N MET A 88 -16.03 3.71 15.99
CA MET A 88 -15.11 2.62 16.35
C MET A 88 -14.36 2.09 15.13
N SER A 89 -15.04 1.95 13.98
CA SER A 89 -14.39 1.44 12.76
C SER A 89 -13.33 2.40 12.23
N THR A 90 -13.58 3.72 12.31
CA THR A 90 -12.61 4.72 11.90
C THR A 90 -11.37 4.68 12.80
N LEU A 91 -11.56 4.58 14.12
CA LEU A 91 -10.46 4.50 15.08
C LEU A 91 -9.63 3.23 14.87
N ILE A 92 -10.27 2.07 14.84
CA ILE A 92 -9.60 0.77 14.66
C ILE A 92 -8.88 0.73 13.30
N GLY A 93 -9.57 1.11 12.23
CA GLY A 93 -9.00 1.17 10.89
C GLY A 93 -7.81 2.12 10.78
N SER A 94 -7.88 3.29 11.44
CA SER A 94 -6.77 4.25 11.48
C SER A 94 -5.54 3.68 12.17
N VAL A 95 -5.73 3.01 13.31
CA VAL A 95 -4.64 2.42 14.09
C VAL A 95 -3.98 1.29 13.32
N ILE A 96 -4.78 0.35 12.79
CA ILE A 96 -4.26 -0.81 12.04
C ILE A 96 -3.59 -0.35 10.75
N GLY A 97 -4.25 0.51 9.96
CA GLY A 97 -3.69 1.05 8.73
C GLY A 97 -2.44 1.89 8.97
N GLY A 98 -2.41 2.68 10.05
CA GLY A 98 -1.25 3.46 10.44
C GLY A 98 -0.06 2.58 10.82
N ALA A 99 -0.28 1.53 11.61
CA ALA A 99 0.74 0.56 11.97
C ALA A 99 1.30 -0.17 10.73
N LEU A 100 0.43 -0.65 9.83
CA LEU A 100 0.83 -1.27 8.57
C LEU A 100 1.63 -0.29 7.69
N GLY A 101 1.17 0.95 7.56
CA GLY A 101 1.86 2.01 6.82
C GLY A 101 3.24 2.30 7.38
N LEU A 102 3.39 2.31 8.71
CA LEU A 102 4.68 2.49 9.39
C LEU A 102 5.64 1.33 9.09
N VAL A 103 5.18 0.08 9.23
CA VAL A 103 6.02 -1.11 9.01
C VAL A 103 6.46 -1.20 7.55
N VAL A 104 5.52 -1.07 6.60
CA VAL A 104 5.84 -1.10 5.17
C VAL A 104 6.71 0.10 4.78
N GLY A 105 6.45 1.28 5.35
CA GLY A 105 7.27 2.48 5.14
C GLY A 105 8.69 2.31 5.66
N LEU A 106 8.86 1.71 6.84
CA LEU A 106 10.17 1.39 7.42
C LEU A 106 10.94 0.39 6.56
N LEU A 107 10.29 -0.71 6.16
CA LEU A 107 10.88 -1.71 5.28
C LEU A 107 11.33 -1.08 3.95
N SER A 108 10.46 -0.27 3.33
CA SER A 108 10.76 0.44 2.09
C SER A 108 11.95 1.39 2.23
N TYR A 109 12.08 2.05 3.38
CA TYR A 109 13.22 2.91 3.68
C TYR A 109 14.52 2.11 3.84
N LEU A 110 14.48 0.96 4.52
CA LEU A 110 15.64 0.10 4.72
C LEU A 110 16.14 -0.51 3.41
N VAL A 111 15.23 -0.92 2.52
CA VAL A 111 15.58 -1.58 1.25
C VAL A 111 15.85 -0.60 0.11
N ARG A 112 15.78 0.71 0.34
CA ARG A 112 15.86 1.75 -0.72
C ARG A 112 17.15 1.71 -1.56
N ASN A 113 18.24 1.20 -0.98
CA ASN A 113 19.55 1.08 -1.63
C ASN A 113 19.76 -0.27 -2.35
N LEU A 114 18.80 -1.20 -2.26
CA LEU A 114 18.91 -2.51 -2.89
C LEU A 114 18.44 -2.46 -4.35
N ARG A 115 19.11 -3.22 -5.23
CA ARG A 115 18.72 -3.38 -6.64
C ARG A 115 17.28 -3.90 -6.80
N SER A 116 16.82 -4.72 -5.85
CA SER A 116 15.47 -5.32 -5.84
C SER A 116 14.45 -4.56 -4.98
N ARG A 117 14.73 -3.31 -4.58
CA ARG A 117 13.89 -2.49 -3.69
C ARG A 117 12.39 -2.53 -4.02
N ARG A 118 12.05 -2.36 -5.30
CA ARG A 118 10.65 -2.32 -5.77
C ARG A 118 9.94 -3.66 -5.54
N ARG A 119 10.62 -4.77 -5.82
CA ARG A 119 10.06 -6.13 -5.60
C ARG A 119 9.87 -6.41 -4.11
N ILE A 120 10.84 -6.01 -3.28
CA ILE A 120 10.75 -6.22 -1.83
C ILE A 120 9.63 -5.38 -1.22
N THR A 121 9.51 -4.11 -1.61
CA THR A 121 8.40 -3.25 -1.18
C THR A 121 7.05 -3.78 -1.65
N LEU A 122 6.96 -4.29 -2.88
CA LEU A 122 5.74 -4.93 -3.40
C LEU A 122 5.37 -6.17 -2.58
N LEU A 123 6.31 -7.07 -2.33
CA LEU A 123 6.05 -8.26 -1.53
C LEU A 123 5.68 -7.92 -0.09
N ALA A 124 6.39 -6.99 0.54
CA ALA A 124 6.08 -6.54 1.89
C ALA A 124 4.68 -5.95 1.97
N SER A 125 4.33 -5.06 1.04
CA SER A 125 3.01 -4.43 1.01
C SER A 125 1.88 -5.40 0.69
N LEU A 126 2.10 -6.43 -0.14
CA LEU A 126 1.08 -7.45 -0.44
C LEU A 126 0.93 -8.52 0.65
N LEU A 127 2.01 -8.88 1.37
CA LEU A 127 1.99 -9.98 2.32
C LEU A 127 1.68 -9.53 3.77
N LEU A 128 2.15 -8.36 4.19
CA LEU A 128 1.96 -7.88 5.57
C LEU A 128 0.49 -7.64 5.92
N PRO A 129 -0.32 -6.90 5.12
CA PRO A 129 -1.69 -6.65 5.49
C PRO A 129 -2.53 -7.92 5.60
N PRO A 130 -2.48 -8.88 4.66
CA PRO A 130 -3.17 -10.16 4.85
C PRO A 130 -2.67 -10.92 6.08
N ALA A 131 -1.36 -10.97 6.33
CA ALA A 131 -0.83 -11.68 7.50
C ALA A 131 -1.37 -11.11 8.82
N VAL A 132 -1.43 -9.78 8.93
CA VAL A 132 -1.94 -9.09 10.14
C VAL A 132 -3.46 -9.24 10.27
N LEU A 133 -4.20 -9.09 9.17
CA LEU A 133 -5.67 -9.11 9.19
C LEU A 133 -6.25 -10.52 9.26
N MET A 134 -5.52 -11.53 8.77
CA MET A 134 -5.92 -12.93 8.84
C MET A 134 -5.47 -13.61 10.15
N ALA A 135 -4.57 -13.01 10.92
CA ALA A 135 -4.10 -13.57 12.19
C ALA A 135 -5.23 -13.99 13.15
N PRO A 136 -6.32 -13.20 13.33
CA PRO A 136 -7.44 -13.62 14.18
C PRO A 136 -8.14 -14.89 13.68
N PHE A 137 -8.23 -15.07 12.36
CA PHE A 137 -8.84 -16.26 11.74
C PHE A 137 -7.93 -17.49 11.87
N ALA A 138 -6.61 -17.30 11.78
CA ALA A 138 -5.64 -18.36 11.95
C ALA A 138 -5.46 -18.83 13.41
N LEU A 139 -5.75 -17.96 14.38
CA LEU A 139 -5.64 -18.24 15.82
C LEU A 139 -6.95 -18.79 16.42
N SER A 140 -8.02 -18.88 15.64
CA SER A 140 -9.28 -19.49 16.09
C SER A 140 -9.07 -20.99 16.36
N PRO A 141 -9.55 -21.54 17.49
CA PRO A 141 -9.35 -22.94 17.84
C PRO A 141 -9.88 -23.87 16.74
N ALA A 142 -9.05 -24.81 16.31
CA ALA A 142 -9.29 -25.73 15.18
C ALA A 142 -10.47 -26.71 15.39
N GLU A 143 -11.04 -26.76 16.59
CA GLU A 143 -12.13 -27.69 16.93
C GLU A 143 -13.50 -27.24 16.41
N ALA A 144 -13.64 -26.01 15.93
CA ALA A 144 -14.82 -25.55 15.22
C ALA A 144 -14.43 -25.24 13.77
N SER A 145 -14.82 -26.12 12.83
CA SER A 145 -14.89 -25.71 11.42
C SER A 145 -15.66 -24.40 11.38
N PRO A 146 -15.09 -23.32 10.80
CA PRO A 146 -15.81 -22.08 10.66
C PRO A 146 -17.13 -22.38 9.97
N PRO A 147 -18.27 -21.87 10.45
CA PRO A 147 -19.50 -21.95 9.68
C PRO A 147 -19.23 -21.26 8.32
N ILE A 148 -19.86 -21.73 7.23
CA ILE A 148 -19.67 -21.20 5.85
C ILE A 148 -19.62 -19.65 5.79
N PRO A 149 -20.46 -18.88 6.53
CA PRO A 149 -20.37 -17.43 6.59
C PRO A 149 -19.01 -16.87 7.04
N MET A 150 -18.30 -17.58 7.91
CA MET A 150 -17.00 -17.19 8.47
C MET A 150 -15.86 -17.41 7.48
N GLU A 151 -15.93 -18.45 6.63
CA GLU A 151 -14.97 -18.64 5.53
C GLU A 151 -15.11 -17.55 4.47
N ILE A 152 -16.35 -17.21 4.12
CA ILE A 152 -16.65 -16.11 3.18
C ILE A 152 -16.14 -14.78 3.76
N ALA A 153 -16.37 -14.53 5.05
CA ALA A 153 -15.86 -13.35 5.74
C ALA A 153 -14.32 -13.27 5.70
N ALA A 154 -13.64 -14.39 5.97
CA ALA A 154 -12.18 -14.48 5.89
C ALA A 154 -11.67 -14.21 4.46
N GLY A 155 -12.34 -14.75 3.45
CA GLY A 155 -12.03 -14.48 2.04
C GLY A 155 -12.17 -13.00 1.68
N VAL A 156 -13.28 -12.36 2.08
CA VAL A 156 -13.49 -10.92 1.86
C VAL A 156 -12.41 -10.09 2.55
N VAL A 157 -12.10 -10.40 3.81
CA VAL A 157 -11.03 -9.72 4.57
C VAL A 157 -9.68 -9.89 3.87
N PHE A 158 -9.37 -11.08 3.36
CA PHE A 158 -8.14 -11.33 2.60
C PHE A 158 -8.03 -10.46 1.34
N PHE A 159 -9.10 -10.38 0.53
CA PHE A 159 -9.09 -9.52 -0.68
C PHE A 159 -8.99 -8.04 -0.34
N VAL A 160 -9.67 -7.59 0.71
CA VAL A 160 -9.56 -6.20 1.20
C VAL A 160 -8.15 -5.91 1.70
N ALA A 161 -7.52 -6.86 2.39
CA ALA A 161 -6.14 -6.75 2.84
C ALA A 161 -5.16 -6.65 1.66
N LEU A 162 -5.35 -7.45 0.61
CA LEU A 162 -4.57 -7.34 -0.62
C LEU A 162 -4.75 -5.97 -1.30
N GLY A 163 -5.99 -5.47 -1.35
CA GLY A 163 -6.30 -4.14 -1.87
C GLY A 163 -5.63 -3.02 -1.09
N LEU A 164 -5.63 -3.10 0.25
CA LEU A 164 -4.89 -2.19 1.13
C LEU A 164 -3.39 -2.24 0.84
N GLY A 165 -2.85 -3.46 0.70
CA GLY A 165 -1.46 -3.69 0.35
C GLY A 165 -1.04 -3.04 -0.96
N ALA A 166 -1.80 -3.31 -2.03
CA ALA A 166 -1.59 -2.68 -3.33
C ALA A 166 -1.67 -1.15 -3.23
N ARG A 167 -2.63 -0.61 -2.48
CA ARG A 167 -2.76 0.84 -2.31
C ARG A 167 -1.56 1.45 -1.59
N ILE A 168 -1.08 0.82 -0.52
CA ILE A 168 0.14 1.24 0.20
C ILE A 168 1.34 1.20 -0.75
N PHE A 169 1.47 0.14 -1.55
CA PHE A 169 2.53 0.02 -2.56
C PHE A 169 2.55 1.23 -3.50
N TRP A 170 1.44 1.51 -4.18
CA TRP A 170 1.36 2.62 -5.14
C TRP A 170 1.70 3.98 -4.50
N LEU A 171 1.22 4.22 -3.27
CA LEU A 171 1.50 5.45 -2.54
C LEU A 171 2.99 5.63 -2.19
N ILE A 172 3.72 4.52 -2.05
CA ILE A 172 5.15 4.46 -1.75
C ILE A 172 5.97 4.53 -3.06
N ASP A 173 5.56 3.77 -4.08
CA ASP A 173 6.20 3.70 -5.41
C ASP A 173 6.24 5.07 -6.07
N ASP A 174 5.10 5.79 -6.08
CA ASP A 174 4.98 7.13 -6.66
C ASP A 174 5.93 8.15 -6.02
N LYS A 175 6.31 7.98 -4.75
CA LYS A 175 7.18 8.95 -4.04
C LYS A 175 8.66 8.57 -4.05
N LEU A 176 8.96 7.28 -3.85
CA LEU A 176 10.34 6.79 -3.85
C LEU A 176 10.94 6.74 -5.25
N PHE A 177 10.13 6.58 -6.29
CA PHE A 177 10.64 6.38 -7.65
C PHE A 177 10.30 7.51 -8.63
N ALA A 178 9.41 8.44 -8.31
CA ALA A 178 9.28 9.69 -9.09
C ALA A 178 10.46 10.63 -8.85
N SER A 179 10.96 10.72 -7.61
CA SER A 179 12.15 11.53 -7.27
C SER A 179 13.41 11.08 -8.02
N GLY A 180 13.52 9.81 -8.40
CA GLY A 180 14.62 9.31 -9.23
C GLY A 180 14.49 9.62 -10.72
N ARG A 181 13.26 9.85 -11.23
CA ARG A 181 13.01 10.21 -12.63
C ARG A 181 13.23 11.70 -12.89
N GLU A 182 12.77 12.56 -11.98
CA GLU A 182 13.00 14.02 -12.09
C GLU A 182 14.50 14.36 -12.01
N LEU A 183 15.27 13.68 -11.16
CA LEU A 183 16.72 13.86 -11.09
C LEU A 183 17.43 13.41 -12.38
N ALA A 184 16.99 12.30 -12.98
CA ALA A 184 17.57 11.81 -14.24
C ALA A 184 17.27 12.76 -15.43
N GLU A 185 16.09 13.36 -15.50
CA GLU A 185 15.76 14.36 -16.52
C GLU A 185 16.52 15.68 -16.32
N THR A 186 16.80 16.07 -15.07
CA THR A 186 17.54 17.31 -14.76
C THR A 186 19.04 17.18 -15.05
N ASP A 187 19.62 15.99 -14.87
CA ASP A 187 21.02 15.72 -15.22
C ASP A 187 21.20 15.53 -16.74
N ALA A 188 20.24 14.92 -17.43
CA ALA A 188 20.26 14.80 -18.89
C ALA A 188 20.21 16.18 -19.60
N THR A 189 19.44 17.12 -19.07
CA THR A 189 19.33 18.49 -19.63
C THR A 189 20.56 19.36 -19.35
N LYS A 190 21.35 19.06 -18.31
CA LYS A 190 22.63 19.73 -18.03
C LYS A 190 23.80 19.15 -18.82
N GLY A 191 23.74 17.87 -19.21
CA GLY A 191 24.75 17.23 -20.05
C GLY A 191 24.78 17.75 -21.49
N ASP A 192 23.66 18.21 -22.02
CA ASP A 192 23.53 18.75 -23.39
C ASP A 192 23.93 20.23 -23.54
N SER A 193 24.37 20.89 -22.47
CA SER A 193 24.70 22.33 -22.45
C SER A 193 26.19 22.65 -22.19
N ALA A 194 27.09 21.67 -22.31
CA ALA A 194 28.55 21.83 -22.23
C ALA A 194 29.21 21.45 -23.56
#